data_AF-A0A554LJI5-F1
#
_entry.id   AF-A0A554LJI5-F1
#
_cell.length_a   1.000
_cell.length_b   1.000
_cell.length_c   1.000
_cell.angle_alpha   90.00
_cell.angle_beta   90.00
_cell.angle_gamma   90.00
#
_symmetry.space_group_name_H-M   'P 1'
#
loop_
_entity.id
_entity.type
_entity.pdbx_description
1 polymer ?
#
loop_
_entity_poly.entity_id
_entity_poly.type
_entity_poly.pdbx_seq_one_letter_code
_entity_poly.pdbx_strand_id
1 'polypeptide(L)'
;MTIQDFAKQRPGLFWSTKNYDSLSEGTIVEAVLNWGNWDDVQGLFKILGIKKTAEIFRRQIARPRTNYDPKITNYFTLYFNRYA
;
A
#
# COMPACT_ATOMS: atom_id res chain seq x y z
N MET A 1 -4.10 13.61 -9.55
CA MET A 1 -3.81 12.21 -9.88
C MET A 1 -4.58 11.34 -8.91
N THR A 2 -5.35 10.37 -9.40
CA THR A 2 -6.04 9.42 -8.53
C THR A 2 -5.08 8.29 -8.09
N ILE A 3 -5.47 7.48 -7.12
CA ILE A 3 -4.67 6.32 -6.72
C ILE A 3 -4.68 5.22 -7.79
N GLN A 4 -5.75 5.12 -8.58
CA GLN A 4 -5.85 4.21 -9.72
C GLN A 4 -4.89 4.64 -10.84
N ASP A 5 -4.77 5.95 -11.10
CA ASP A 5 -3.77 6.47 -12.05
C ASP A 5 -2.34 6.14 -11.60
N PHE A 6 -2.08 6.21 -10.29
CA PHE A 6 -0.80 5.82 -9.70
C PHE A 6 -0.50 4.34 -9.91
N ALA A 7 -1.51 3.47 -9.77
CA ALA A 7 -1.39 2.04 -10.03
C ALA A 7 -1.13 1.72 -11.51
N LYS A 8 -1.78 2.43 -12.43
CA LYS A 8 -1.57 2.29 -13.90
C LYS A 8 -0.13 2.56 -14.32
N GLN A 9 0.56 3.48 -13.65
CA GLN A 9 1.97 3.79 -13.92
C GLN A 9 2.94 2.70 -13.43
N ARG A 10 2.47 1.77 -12.59
CA ARG A 10 3.26 0.72 -11.95
C ARG A 10 2.68 -0.67 -12.20
N PRO A 11 2.49 -1.08 -13.47
CA PRO A 11 1.81 -2.33 -13.79
C PRO A 11 2.50 -3.56 -13.17
N GLY A 12 3.83 -3.49 -12.95
CA GLY A 12 4.60 -4.57 -12.31
C GLY A 12 4.20 -4.88 -10.87
N LEU A 13 3.61 -3.93 -10.14
CA LEU A 13 3.11 -4.17 -8.77
C LEU A 13 1.78 -4.93 -8.75
N PHE A 14 1.11 -5.04 -9.90
CA PHE A 14 -0.25 -5.59 -10.03
C PHE A 14 -0.29 -6.68 -11.12
N TRP A 15 0.54 -7.71 -10.98
CA TRP A 15 0.68 -8.75 -12.02
C TRP A 15 -0.58 -9.60 -12.25
N SER A 16 -1.50 -9.64 -11.29
CA SER A 16 -2.70 -10.49 -11.33
C SER A 16 -3.88 -9.87 -12.08
N THR A 17 -3.84 -8.56 -12.39
CA THR A 17 -4.94 -7.87 -13.04
C THR A 17 -4.47 -6.73 -13.94
N LYS A 18 -5.23 -6.49 -15.01
CA LYS A 18 -5.07 -5.31 -15.89
C LYS A 18 -6.18 -4.27 -15.66
N ASN A 19 -7.16 -4.57 -14.82
CA ASN A 19 -8.23 -3.65 -14.49
C ASN A 19 -7.83 -2.81 -13.27
N TYR A 20 -7.12 -1.71 -13.53
CA TYR A 20 -6.62 -0.82 -12.48
C TYR A 20 -7.70 0.10 -11.91
N ASP A 21 -8.75 0.39 -12.69
CA ASP A 21 -9.83 1.30 -12.30
C ASP A 21 -10.72 0.74 -11.19
N SER A 22 -10.81 -0.59 -11.09
CA SER A 22 -11.55 -1.28 -10.04
C SER A 22 -10.72 -1.62 -8.80
N LEU A 23 -9.44 -1.25 -8.76
CA LEU A 23 -8.59 -1.56 -7.61
C LEU A 23 -9.02 -0.75 -6.39
N SER A 24 -9.23 -1.48 -5.29
CA SER A 24 -9.48 -0.85 -3.99
C SER A 24 -8.20 -0.18 -3.48
N GLU A 25 -8.37 0.87 -2.66
CA GLU A 25 -7.23 1.52 -1.99
C GLU A 25 -6.42 0.51 -1.17
N GLY A 26 -7.09 -0.43 -0.50
CA GLY A 26 -6.43 -1.49 0.27
C GLY A 26 -5.50 -2.36 -0.57
N THR A 27 -5.94 -2.75 -1.77
CA THR A 27 -5.12 -3.54 -2.70
C THR A 27 -3.89 -2.75 -3.15
N ILE A 28 -4.05 -1.45 -3.42
CA ILE A 28 -2.95 -0.59 -3.85
C ILE A 28 -1.97 -0.36 -2.70
N VAL A 29 -2.46 -0.09 -1.48
CA VAL A 29 -1.63 0.04 -0.28
C VAL A 29 -0.82 -1.23 -0.05
N GLU A 30 -1.46 -2.40 -0.10
CA GLU A 30 -0.79 -3.69 0.09
C GLU A 30 0.31 -3.93 -0.94
N ALA A 31 0.00 -3.72 -2.23
CA ALA A 31 0.97 -3.92 -3.30
C ALA A 31 2.18 -2.99 -3.20
N VAL A 32 1.93 -1.71 -2.91
CA VAL A 32 3.00 -0.69 -2.82
C VAL A 32 3.88 -0.92 -1.60
N LEU A 33 3.30 -1.19 -0.43
CA LEU A 33 4.08 -1.40 0.78
C LEU A 33 4.88 -2.72 0.73
N ASN A 34 4.37 -3.76 0.06
CA ASN A 34 5.08 -5.03 -0.08
C ASN A 34 6.17 -5.04 -1.16
N TRP A 35 5.85 -4.52 -2.35
CA TRP A 35 6.66 -4.74 -3.56
C TRP A 35 7.13 -3.45 -4.22
N GLY A 36 6.61 -2.30 -3.80
CA GLY A 36 7.06 -1.00 -4.28
C GLY A 36 8.43 -0.60 -3.75
N ASN A 37 9.06 0.37 -4.41
CA ASN A 37 10.25 1.02 -3.88
C ASN A 37 9.88 2.19 -2.94
N TRP A 38 10.88 2.84 -2.35
CA TRP A 38 10.63 3.95 -1.43
C TRP A 38 9.95 5.16 -2.07
N ASP A 39 10.27 5.47 -3.33
CA ASP A 39 9.62 6.57 -4.05
C ASP A 39 8.13 6.29 -4.30
N ASP A 40 7.78 5.01 -4.53
CA ASP A 40 6.39 4.57 -4.63
C ASP A 40 5.64 4.76 -3.31
N VAL A 41 6.27 4.42 -2.19
CA VAL A 41 5.71 4.63 -0.84
C VAL A 41 5.49 6.12 -0.58
N GLN A 42 6.47 6.98 -0.92
CA GLN A 42 6.30 8.43 -0.79
C GLN A 42 5.19 8.96 -1.73
N GLY A 43 5.07 8.41 -2.93
CA GLY A 43 3.98 8.70 -3.85
C GLY A 43 2.62 8.35 -3.26
N LEU A 44 2.50 7.16 -2.66
CA LEU A 44 1.29 6.72 -1.97
C LEU A 44 0.91 7.67 -0.83
N PHE A 45 1.88 8.09 -0.02
CA PHE A 45 1.64 9.06 1.07
C PHE A 45 1.22 10.43 0.57
N LYS A 46 1.75 10.89 -0.57
CA LYS A 46 1.32 12.17 -1.19
C LYS A 46 -0.13 12.11 -1.68
N ILE A 47 -0.61 10.94 -2.09
CA ILE A 47 -1.96 10.76 -2.66
C ILE A 47 -3.00 10.50 -1.57
N LEU A 48 -2.74 9.53 -0.68
CA LEU A 48 -3.69 9.13 0.37
C LEU A 48 -3.50 9.86 1.70
N GLY A 49 -2.29 10.35 1.96
CA GLY A 49 -1.87 10.80 3.28
C GLY A 49 -1.42 9.63 4.17
N ILE A 50 -0.36 9.86 4.93
CA ILE A 50 0.26 8.85 5.79
C ILE A 50 -0.72 8.23 6.81
N LYS A 51 -1.62 9.04 7.38
CA LYS A 51 -2.61 8.58 8.37
C LYS A 51 -3.60 7.57 7.77
N LYS A 52 -4.11 7.87 6.57
CA LYS A 52 -5.05 6.99 5.88
C LYS A 52 -4.37 5.69 5.45
N THR A 53 -3.13 5.78 4.94
CA THR A 53 -2.33 4.59 4.62
C THR A 53 -2.09 3.72 5.87
N ALA A 54 -1.75 4.33 7.00
CA ALA A 54 -1.56 3.62 8.27
C ALA A 54 -2.84 2.93 8.76
N GLU A 55 -4.00 3.60 8.66
CA GLU A 55 -5.30 3.00 9.02
C GLU A 55 -5.60 1.75 8.17
N ILE A 56 -5.43 1.87 6.85
CA ILE A 56 -5.64 0.76 5.91
C ILE A 56 -4.71 -0.41 6.24
N PHE A 57 -3.42 -0.13 6.41
CA PHE A 57 -2.41 -1.12 6.76
C PHE A 57 -2.75 -1.83 8.09
N ARG A 58 -3.02 -1.08 9.17
CA ARG A 58 -3.38 -1.62 10.49
C ARG A 58 -4.61 -2.52 10.41
N ARG A 59 -5.64 -2.11 9.65
CA ARG A 59 -6.85 -2.92 9.43
C ARG A 59 -6.58 -4.21 8.65
N GLN A 60 -5.62 -4.21 7.71
CA GLN A 60 -5.27 -5.39 6.94
C GLN A 60 -4.47 -6.40 7.77
N ILE A 61 -3.47 -5.94 8.53
CA ILE A 61 -2.62 -6.84 9.34
C ILE A 61 -3.33 -7.39 10.58
N ALA A 62 -4.43 -6.78 11.00
CA ALA A 62 -5.28 -7.29 12.09
C ALA A 62 -6.10 -8.53 11.68
N ARG A 63 -6.13 -8.89 10.40
CA ARG A 63 -6.86 -10.06 9.89
C ARG A 63 -6.10 -11.35 10.21
N PRO A 64 -6.80 -12.49 10.41
CA PRO A 64 -6.15 -13.79 10.64
C PRO A 64 -5.20 -14.23 9.52
N ARG A 65 -5.46 -13.79 8.29
CA ARG A 65 -4.60 -13.99 7.12
C ARG A 65 -4.26 -12.64 6.51
N THR A 66 -2.98 -12.46 6.20
CA THR A 66 -2.41 -11.25 5.62
C THR A 66 -1.50 -11.63 4.47
N ASN A 67 -1.48 -10.81 3.41
CA ASN A 67 -0.56 -10.98 2.28
C ASN A 67 0.75 -10.19 2.49
N TYR A 68 0.88 -9.47 3.60
CA TYR A 68 2.10 -8.76 3.93
C TYR A 68 3.21 -9.73 4.33
N ASP A 69 4.41 -9.52 3.78
CA ASP A 69 5.60 -10.21 4.28
C ASP A 69 5.84 -9.82 5.76
N PRO A 70 6.27 -10.74 6.64
CA PRO A 70 6.54 -10.42 8.04
C PRO A 70 7.51 -9.24 8.24
N LYS A 71 8.52 -9.08 7.38
CA LYS A 71 9.49 -7.97 7.46
C LYS A 71 8.84 -6.64 7.13
N ILE A 72 7.96 -6.62 6.12
CA ILE A 72 7.18 -5.44 5.72
C ILE A 72 6.21 -5.07 6.84
N THR A 73 5.52 -6.06 7.41
CA THR A 73 4.62 -5.87 8.56
C THR A 73 5.36 -5.21 9.72
N ASN A 74 6.53 -5.74 10.10
CA ASN A 74 7.34 -5.18 11.17
C ASN A 74 7.81 -3.75 10.87
N TYR A 75 8.41 -3.53 9.70
CA TYR A 75 8.94 -2.22 9.31
C TYR A 75 7.85 -1.14 9.33
N PHE A 76 6.72 -1.38 8.65
CA PHE A 76 5.66 -0.38 8.56
C PHE A 76 4.87 -0.22 9.86
N THR A 77 4.80 -1.24 10.72
CA THR A 77 4.28 -1.07 12.07
C THR A 77 5.12 -0.05 12.85
N LEU A 78 6.44 -0.19 12.85
CA LEU A 78 7.34 0.75 13.52
C LEU A 78 7.28 2.15 12.88
N TYR A 79 7.30 2.20 11.55
CA TYR A 79 7.24 3.45 10.80
C TYR A 79 5.95 4.23 11.10
N PHE A 80 4.80 3.57 11.01
CA PHE A 80 3.53 4.23 11.28
C PHE A 80 3.35 4.59 12.75
N ASN A 81 3.88 3.82 13.71
CA ASN A 81 3.85 4.22 15.12
C ASN A 81 4.63 5.52 15.40
N ARG A 82 5.65 5.82 14.60
CA ARG A 82 6.46 7.05 14.71
C ARG A 82 5.82 8.23 13.99
N TYR A 83 5.22 8.01 12.83
CA TYR A 83 4.85 9.07 11.90
C TYR A 83 3.34 9.22 11.64
N ALA A 84 2.48 8.34 12.17
CA ALA A 84 1.02 8.31 11.92
C ALA A 84 0.16 7.98 13.15
#